data_AF-A6EGG4-F1
#
_entry.id   AF-A6EGG4-F1
#
_cell.length_a   1.000
_cell.length_b   1.000
_cell.length_c   1.000
_cell.angle_alpha   90.00
_cell.angle_beta   90.00
_cell.angle_gamma   90.00
#
_symmetry.space_group_name_H-M   'P 1'
#
loop_
_entity.id
_entity.type
_entity.pdbx_description
1 polymer ?
#
loop_
_entity_poly.entity_id
_entity_poly.type
_entity_poly.pdbx_seq_one_letter_code
_entity_poly.pdbx_strand_id
1 'polypeptide(L)'
;MDELSALRKEIRDLLVERIGVLSDSDQVRLKQHAQHLGMDNRQFSFLLQEIHLSINWSALRDQQEGPDRVLRPIHIFGAEVRSLEKLGEVLFGNRVKAMKYLEDGVFLKENVTYLSHQNVDLAMDMMELHAGDQDAERRFLRVCYQLNSRLPFRIGVASFSTVVEILERGWINHDFFLDIYRNFSIGHLQIWIYRLFPELASLLPSINNFPNFLSFLYDLNSNYPFYVGKELFLQPGDIVSKARKAGAFWKPLLASIDDNLLVIWLERKGMGQLMSNFKIKTSALRAVEKPSDDLSMYLVQKFLEALEPEVEVPSISVSVDKVSFLSIQAKPLLQPIVVSLQTKGYVRVTVGLDRDIPGITVSKTRFSLSDLHGEASVTLYFNVDPSKLIKNNLYTLSIIIHTDYQLIEIPVSLKTVFPVWGFALSLLKYGLLGAIFFGMIRLLVAAASPQSGWLLPELAWDHIVAQVPINHAAYIFIFILAVVAPFLIWPRIKKIEQL
;
A
#
# COMPACT_ATOMS: atom_id res chain seq x y z
N MET A 1 -9.02 -69.12 -63.38
CA MET A 1 -9.47 -68.16 -62.34
C MET A 1 -10.99 -68.17 -62.40
N ASP A 2 -11.65 -68.56 -61.31
CA ASP A 2 -13.08 -68.85 -61.26
C ASP A 2 -13.94 -67.64 -61.68
N GLU A 3 -14.91 -67.85 -62.56
CA GLU A 3 -15.87 -66.81 -62.95
C GLU A 3 -16.66 -66.26 -61.75
N LEU A 4 -16.87 -67.07 -60.70
CA LEU A 4 -17.42 -66.63 -59.42
C LEU A 4 -16.53 -65.61 -58.69
N SER A 5 -15.21 -65.74 -58.80
CA SER A 5 -14.25 -64.78 -58.22
C SER A 5 -14.29 -63.44 -58.96
N ALA A 6 -14.54 -63.46 -60.28
CA ALA A 6 -14.75 -62.27 -61.08
C ALA A 6 -16.05 -61.55 -60.70
N LEU A 7 -17.15 -62.29 -60.52
CA LEU A 7 -18.41 -61.72 -60.02
C LEU A 7 -18.27 -61.13 -58.61
N ARG A 8 -17.60 -61.84 -57.69
CA ARG A 8 -17.33 -61.33 -56.32
C ARG A 8 -16.55 -60.01 -56.36
N LYS A 9 -15.54 -59.92 -57.23
CA LYS A 9 -14.76 -58.71 -57.41
C LYS A 9 -15.60 -57.58 -58.00
N GLU A 10 -16.38 -57.85 -59.04
CA GLU A 10 -17.26 -56.86 -59.67
C GLU A 10 -18.30 -56.28 -58.70
N ILE A 11 -18.94 -57.14 -57.89
CA ILE A 11 -19.88 -56.70 -56.85
C ILE A 11 -19.15 -55.82 -55.83
N ARG A 12 -17.96 -56.24 -55.36
CA ARG A 12 -17.18 -55.48 -54.39
C ARG A 12 -16.78 -54.11 -54.94
N ASP A 13 -16.26 -54.05 -56.16
CA ASP A 13 -15.78 -52.81 -56.78
C ASP A 13 -16.94 -51.81 -56.96
N LEU A 14 -18.11 -52.27 -57.44
CA LEU A 14 -19.30 -51.42 -57.57
C LEU A 14 -19.85 -50.95 -56.21
N LEU A 15 -19.86 -51.85 -55.22
CA LEU A 15 -20.28 -51.52 -53.86
C LEU A 15 -19.34 -50.48 -53.22
N VAL A 16 -18.03 -50.59 -53.45
CA VAL A 16 -17.04 -49.63 -52.96
C VAL A 16 -17.16 -48.29 -53.69
N GLU A 17 -17.26 -48.30 -55.02
CA GLU A 17 -17.40 -47.09 -55.85
C GLU A 17 -18.66 -46.29 -55.49
N ARG A 18 -19.76 -46.97 -55.14
CA ARG A 18 -21.07 -46.36 -54.88
C ARG A 18 -21.51 -46.38 -53.41
N ILE A 19 -20.57 -46.62 -52.48
CA ILE A 19 -20.78 -46.61 -51.02
C ILE A 19 -22.01 -47.45 -50.60
N GLY A 20 -22.10 -48.67 -51.12
CA GLY A 20 -23.13 -49.64 -50.75
C GLY A 20 -24.47 -49.49 -51.48
N VAL A 21 -24.63 -48.50 -52.36
CA VAL A 21 -25.88 -48.31 -53.13
C VAL A 21 -25.70 -48.71 -54.59
N LEU A 22 -26.26 -49.86 -54.97
CA LEU A 22 -26.29 -50.31 -56.36
C LEU A 22 -27.49 -49.72 -57.09
N SER A 23 -27.27 -49.15 -58.28
CA SER A 23 -28.38 -48.69 -59.12
C SER A 23 -29.19 -49.87 -59.69
N ASP A 24 -30.41 -49.62 -60.13
CA ASP A 24 -31.25 -50.65 -60.75
C ASP A 24 -30.54 -51.30 -61.97
N SER A 25 -29.80 -50.52 -62.75
CA SER A 25 -28.98 -51.04 -63.85
C SER A 25 -27.84 -51.94 -63.37
N ASP A 26 -27.19 -51.63 -62.24
CA ASP A 26 -26.14 -52.46 -61.67
C ASP A 26 -26.71 -53.77 -61.15
N GLN A 27 -27.86 -53.71 -60.47
CA GLN A 27 -28.55 -54.90 -59.96
C GLN A 27 -29.00 -55.82 -61.09
N VAL A 28 -29.54 -55.28 -62.17
CA VAL A 28 -29.95 -56.07 -63.34
C VAL A 28 -28.74 -56.73 -64.00
N ARG A 29 -27.63 -55.99 -64.19
CA ARG A 29 -26.40 -56.52 -64.79
C ARG A 29 -25.77 -57.63 -63.94
N LEU A 30 -25.65 -57.40 -62.63
CA LEU A 30 -25.07 -58.37 -61.69
C LEU A 30 -25.94 -59.62 -61.56
N LYS A 31 -27.28 -59.48 -61.60
CA LYS A 31 -28.21 -60.62 -61.62
C LYS A 31 -28.08 -61.45 -62.89
N GLN A 32 -27.94 -60.82 -64.06
CA GLN A 32 -27.71 -61.53 -65.32
C GLN A 32 -26.39 -62.30 -65.29
N HIS A 33 -25.33 -61.70 -64.77
CA HIS A 33 -24.03 -62.37 -64.61
C HIS A 33 -24.14 -63.55 -63.62
N ALA A 34 -24.84 -63.39 -62.50
CA ALA A 34 -25.08 -64.47 -61.54
C ALA A 34 -25.92 -65.63 -62.13
N GLN A 35 -26.93 -65.32 -62.96
CA GLN A 35 -27.74 -66.33 -63.66
C GLN A 35 -26.90 -67.15 -64.65
N HIS A 36 -25.95 -66.52 -65.37
CA HIS A 36 -25.02 -67.25 -66.23
C HIS A 36 -24.12 -68.22 -65.47
N LEU A 37 -23.87 -67.97 -64.18
CA LEU A 37 -23.14 -68.85 -63.27
C LEU A 37 -24.04 -69.88 -62.56
N GLY A 38 -25.32 -69.98 -62.95
CA GLY A 38 -26.27 -70.93 -62.38
C GLY A 38 -26.77 -70.56 -60.98
N MET A 39 -26.56 -69.33 -60.52
CA MET A 39 -27.03 -68.88 -59.21
C MET A 39 -28.50 -68.46 -59.27
N ASP A 40 -29.29 -68.90 -58.29
CA ASP A 40 -30.64 -68.39 -58.10
C ASP A 40 -30.65 -67.01 -57.40
N ASN A 41 -31.82 -66.35 -57.38
CA ASN A 41 -31.95 -65.03 -56.75
C ASN A 41 -31.62 -65.04 -55.24
N ARG A 42 -31.80 -66.16 -54.54
CA ARG A 42 -31.49 -66.27 -53.11
C ARG A 42 -29.99 -66.34 -52.91
N GLN A 43 -29.31 -67.19 -53.66
CA GLN A 43 -27.85 -67.34 -53.66
C GLN A 43 -27.15 -66.03 -54.05
N PHE A 44 -27.67 -65.32 -55.06
CA PHE A 44 -27.16 -64.00 -55.41
C PHE A 44 -27.36 -62.97 -54.28
N SER A 45 -28.53 -62.95 -53.65
CA SER A 45 -28.80 -62.03 -52.53
C SER A 45 -27.89 -62.32 -51.33
N PHE A 46 -27.66 -63.60 -51.01
CA PHE A 46 -26.71 -64.02 -49.98
C PHE A 46 -25.27 -63.60 -50.32
N LEU A 47 -24.84 -63.80 -51.56
CA LEU A 47 -23.51 -63.38 -52.01
C LEU A 47 -23.32 -61.86 -51.90
N LEU A 48 -24.33 -61.09 -52.30
CA LEU A 48 -24.31 -59.64 -52.22
C LEU A 48 -24.24 -59.16 -50.76
N GLN A 49 -24.99 -59.80 -49.86
CA GLN A 49 -24.94 -59.51 -48.43
C GLN A 49 -23.60 -59.91 -47.80
N GLU A 50 -23.05 -61.07 -48.16
CA GLU A 50 -21.72 -61.54 -47.71
C GLU A 50 -20.63 -60.54 -48.10
N ILE A 51 -20.62 -60.10 -49.37
CA ILE A 51 -19.64 -59.12 -49.87
C ILE A 51 -19.86 -57.76 -49.20
N HIS A 52 -21.11 -57.31 -49.06
CA HIS A 52 -21.42 -56.06 -48.37
C HIS A 52 -20.92 -56.09 -46.92
N LEU A 53 -21.08 -57.19 -46.19
CA LEU A 53 -20.58 -57.32 -44.82
C LEU A 53 -19.04 -57.43 -44.75
N SER A 54 -18.39 -57.90 -45.81
CA SER A 54 -16.93 -58.03 -45.88
C SER A 54 -16.19 -56.71 -46.10
N ILE A 55 -16.90 -55.63 -46.45
CA ILE A 55 -16.32 -54.32 -46.74
C ILE A 55 -16.22 -53.51 -45.44
N ASN A 56 -15.03 -52.97 -45.15
CA ASN A 56 -14.81 -52.04 -44.04
C ASN A 56 -15.34 -50.65 -44.42
N TRP A 57 -16.65 -50.47 -44.27
CA TRP A 57 -17.36 -49.26 -44.68
C TRP A 57 -16.94 -48.01 -43.92
N SER A 58 -16.49 -48.13 -42.67
CA SER A 58 -15.96 -46.99 -41.92
C SER A 58 -14.67 -46.49 -42.56
N ALA A 59 -13.68 -47.37 -42.77
CA ALA A 59 -12.40 -46.99 -43.37
C ALA A 59 -12.50 -46.39 -44.79
N LEU A 60 -13.45 -46.87 -45.60
CA LEU A 60 -13.70 -46.33 -46.96
C LEU A 60 -14.38 -44.97 -46.94
N ARG A 61 -15.29 -44.72 -45.99
CA ARG A 61 -15.91 -43.41 -45.80
C ARG A 61 -14.91 -42.40 -45.22
N ASP A 62 -14.05 -42.85 -44.31
CA ASP A 62 -12.98 -42.04 -43.70
C ASP A 62 -11.96 -41.56 -44.76
N GLN A 63 -11.69 -42.36 -45.81
CA GLN A 63 -10.79 -42.01 -46.90
C GLN A 63 -11.35 -40.99 -47.90
N GLN A 64 -12.66 -40.99 -48.17
CA GLN A 64 -13.23 -40.15 -49.23
C GLN A 64 -13.71 -38.77 -48.77
N GLU A 65 -14.10 -38.60 -47.50
CA GLU A 65 -14.88 -37.41 -47.11
C GLU A 65 -14.29 -36.57 -45.98
N GLY A 66 -13.13 -36.96 -45.45
CA GLY A 66 -12.37 -36.19 -44.47
C GLY A 66 -12.96 -36.18 -43.04
N PRO A 67 -12.24 -35.58 -42.08
CA PRO A 67 -12.52 -35.68 -40.64
C PRO A 67 -13.76 -34.92 -40.12
N ASP A 68 -14.54 -34.24 -40.97
CA ASP A 68 -15.62 -33.31 -40.59
C ASP A 68 -17.04 -33.76 -40.98
N ARG A 69 -17.44 -35.03 -40.75
CA ARG A 69 -18.75 -35.49 -41.27
C ARG A 69 -19.66 -36.24 -40.31
N VAL A 70 -20.61 -35.50 -39.75
CA VAL A 70 -21.94 -36.05 -39.44
C VAL A 70 -22.86 -35.93 -40.66
N LEU A 71 -23.69 -36.97 -40.90
CA LEU A 71 -24.55 -37.12 -42.08
C LEU A 71 -25.60 -36.01 -42.25
N ARG A 72 -26.02 -35.36 -41.16
CA ARG A 72 -26.96 -34.23 -41.17
C ARG A 72 -26.40 -33.12 -40.27
N PRO A 73 -26.33 -31.86 -40.74
CA PRO A 73 -25.96 -30.76 -39.85
C PRO A 73 -27.04 -30.59 -38.77
N ILE A 74 -26.61 -30.40 -37.53
CA ILE A 74 -27.50 -29.93 -36.47
C ILE A 74 -27.59 -28.40 -36.55
N HIS A 75 -28.76 -27.85 -36.26
CA HIS A 75 -28.97 -26.40 -36.29
C HIS A 75 -29.04 -25.86 -34.87
N ILE A 76 -28.03 -25.08 -34.48
CA ILE A 76 -27.96 -24.47 -33.15
C ILE A 76 -27.92 -22.96 -33.30
N PHE A 77 -28.87 -22.28 -32.66
CA PHE A 77 -29.03 -20.82 -32.70
C PHE A 77 -29.08 -20.22 -34.12
N GLY A 78 -29.54 -20.99 -35.11
CA GLY A 78 -29.63 -20.58 -36.51
C GLY A 78 -28.36 -20.81 -37.33
N ALA A 79 -27.35 -21.48 -36.78
CA ALA A 79 -26.14 -21.87 -37.50
C ALA A 79 -26.09 -23.39 -37.74
N GLU A 80 -25.61 -23.80 -38.91
CA GLU A 80 -25.29 -25.20 -39.20
C GLU A 80 -24.01 -25.63 -38.48
N VAL A 81 -24.10 -26.73 -37.74
CA VAL A 81 -22.99 -27.32 -36.97
C VAL A 81 -22.76 -28.74 -37.46
N ARG A 82 -21.51 -29.03 -37.86
CA ARG A 82 -21.08 -30.34 -38.40
C ARG A 82 -19.87 -30.94 -37.68
N SER A 83 -19.27 -30.20 -36.75
CA SER A 83 -18.13 -30.65 -35.95
C SER A 83 -18.23 -30.12 -34.53
N LEU A 84 -17.48 -30.72 -33.61
CA LEU A 84 -17.39 -30.27 -32.21
C LEU A 84 -16.78 -28.86 -32.14
N GLU A 85 -15.82 -28.56 -32.99
CA GLU A 85 -15.17 -27.25 -33.06
C GLU A 85 -16.19 -26.17 -33.45
N LYS A 86 -17.05 -26.48 -34.44
CA LYS A 86 -18.11 -25.57 -34.87
C LYS A 86 -19.18 -25.41 -33.79
N LEU A 87 -19.49 -26.48 -33.05
CA LEU A 87 -20.38 -26.41 -31.89
C LEU A 87 -19.82 -25.43 -30.85
N GLY A 88 -18.54 -25.61 -30.48
CA GLY A 88 -17.84 -24.71 -29.55
C GLY A 88 -17.86 -23.25 -30.02
N GLU A 89 -17.63 -22.99 -31.31
CA GLU A 89 -17.68 -21.65 -31.90
C GLU A 89 -19.06 -21.01 -31.81
N VAL A 90 -20.12 -21.75 -32.16
CA VAL A 90 -21.50 -21.25 -32.14
C VAL A 90 -21.97 -20.96 -30.71
N LEU A 91 -21.62 -21.84 -29.76
CA LEU A 91 -21.89 -21.64 -28.34
C LEU A 91 -21.13 -20.40 -27.81
N PHE A 92 -19.84 -20.31 -28.11
CA PHE A 92 -19.00 -19.18 -27.68
C PHE A 92 -19.46 -17.84 -28.26
N GLY A 93 -19.90 -17.82 -29.52
CA GLY A 93 -20.44 -16.64 -30.19
C GLY A 93 -21.76 -16.14 -29.60
N ASN A 94 -22.58 -17.02 -29.02
CA ASN A 94 -23.93 -16.73 -28.54
C ASN A 94 -24.08 -16.96 -27.02
N ARG A 95 -23.19 -16.36 -26.22
CA ARG A 95 -23.08 -16.57 -24.76
C ARG A 95 -24.43 -16.70 -24.04
N VAL A 96 -25.34 -15.72 -24.16
CA VAL A 96 -26.63 -15.74 -23.41
C VAL A 96 -27.48 -16.97 -23.75
N LYS A 97 -27.58 -17.32 -25.04
CA LYS A 97 -28.35 -18.50 -25.46
C LYS A 97 -27.62 -19.80 -25.10
N ALA A 98 -26.30 -19.81 -25.21
CA ALA A 98 -25.47 -20.95 -24.87
C ALA A 98 -25.52 -21.28 -23.37
N MET A 99 -25.52 -20.28 -22.49
CA MET A 99 -25.70 -20.47 -21.05
C MET A 99 -27.02 -21.18 -20.74
N LYS A 100 -28.13 -20.73 -21.37
CA LYS A 100 -29.44 -21.38 -21.23
C LYS A 100 -29.46 -22.80 -21.80
N TYR A 101 -28.84 -23.01 -22.95
CA TYR A 101 -28.68 -24.33 -23.55
C TYR A 101 -27.92 -25.29 -22.63
N LEU A 102 -26.93 -24.78 -21.89
CA LEU A 102 -26.16 -25.55 -20.91
C LEU A 102 -26.82 -25.61 -19.53
N GLU A 103 -28.06 -25.18 -19.33
CA GLU A 103 -28.78 -25.47 -18.07
C GLU A 103 -29.08 -26.97 -17.93
N ASP A 104 -29.36 -27.62 -19.06
CA ASP A 104 -29.60 -29.05 -19.16
C ASP A 104 -28.48 -29.73 -19.96
N GLY A 105 -27.69 -30.57 -19.29
CA GLY A 105 -26.59 -31.29 -19.92
C GLY A 105 -27.04 -32.32 -20.96
N VAL A 106 -28.33 -32.73 -20.97
CA VAL A 106 -28.84 -33.72 -21.94
C VAL A 106 -28.61 -33.27 -23.38
N PHE A 107 -28.89 -32.00 -23.71
CA PHE A 107 -28.67 -31.48 -25.06
C PHE A 107 -27.19 -31.50 -25.44
N LEU A 108 -26.30 -31.16 -24.50
CA LEU A 108 -24.86 -31.23 -24.72
C LEU A 108 -24.43 -32.68 -25.00
N LYS A 109 -24.90 -33.64 -24.20
CA LYS A 109 -24.60 -35.07 -24.39
C LYS A 109 -25.03 -35.55 -25.77
N GLU A 110 -26.29 -35.32 -26.14
CA GLU A 110 -26.84 -35.78 -27.43
C GLU A 110 -26.07 -35.20 -28.61
N ASN A 111 -25.80 -33.90 -28.60
CA ASN A 111 -25.09 -33.23 -29.68
C ASN A 111 -23.61 -33.62 -29.72
N VAL A 112 -22.94 -33.81 -28.58
CA VAL A 112 -21.55 -34.29 -28.56
C VAL A 112 -21.48 -35.72 -29.07
N THR A 113 -22.31 -36.65 -28.59
CA THR A 113 -22.33 -38.04 -29.07
C THR A 113 -22.60 -38.12 -30.57
N TYR A 114 -23.51 -37.28 -31.08
CA TYR A 114 -23.78 -37.25 -32.51
C TYR A 114 -22.60 -36.73 -33.32
N LEU A 115 -22.07 -35.56 -32.96
CA LEU A 115 -20.96 -34.90 -33.67
C LEU A 115 -19.62 -35.65 -33.52
N SER A 116 -19.46 -36.48 -32.48
CA SER A 116 -18.27 -37.31 -32.23
C SER A 116 -18.37 -38.72 -32.81
N HIS A 117 -19.33 -38.97 -33.72
CA HIS A 117 -19.55 -40.28 -34.35
C HIS A 117 -19.87 -41.41 -33.35
N GLN A 118 -20.73 -41.13 -32.39
CA GLN A 118 -21.15 -42.05 -31.32
C GLN A 118 -20.04 -42.36 -30.30
N ASN A 119 -19.06 -41.47 -30.13
CA ASN A 119 -18.10 -41.57 -29.03
C ASN A 119 -18.79 -41.17 -27.71
N VAL A 120 -19.26 -42.19 -26.98
CA VAL A 120 -19.96 -42.05 -25.70
C VAL A 120 -19.01 -41.61 -24.58
N ASP A 121 -17.77 -42.08 -24.59
CA ASP A 121 -16.78 -41.74 -23.56
C ASP A 121 -16.48 -40.24 -23.57
N LEU A 122 -16.25 -39.66 -24.75
CA LEU A 122 -16.08 -38.21 -24.90
C LEU A 122 -17.32 -37.42 -24.44
N ALA A 123 -18.52 -37.94 -24.72
CA ALA A 123 -19.75 -37.30 -24.28
C ALA A 123 -19.91 -37.40 -22.74
N MET A 124 -19.47 -38.49 -22.13
CA MET A 124 -19.43 -38.64 -20.67
C MET A 124 -18.42 -37.68 -20.04
N ASP A 125 -17.21 -37.56 -20.60
CA ASP A 125 -16.20 -36.60 -20.14
C ASP A 125 -16.74 -35.16 -20.19
N MET A 126 -17.44 -34.80 -21.27
CA MET A 126 -18.07 -33.48 -21.42
C MET A 126 -19.19 -33.24 -20.38
N MET A 127 -19.93 -34.29 -20.02
CA MET A 127 -20.97 -34.22 -19.00
C MET A 127 -20.38 -34.11 -17.59
N GLU A 128 -19.28 -34.80 -17.31
CA GLU A 128 -18.55 -34.64 -16.05
C GLU A 128 -17.97 -33.23 -15.91
N LEU A 129 -17.40 -32.69 -17.00
CA LEU A 129 -16.93 -31.29 -17.04
C LEU A 129 -18.06 -30.29 -16.80
N HIS A 130 -19.24 -30.58 -17.33
CA HIS A 130 -20.43 -29.76 -17.11
C HIS A 130 -20.93 -29.84 -15.66
N ALA A 131 -20.99 -31.03 -15.07
CA ALA A 131 -21.45 -31.22 -13.70
C ALA A 131 -20.45 -30.72 -12.64
N GLY A 132 -19.15 -30.65 -12.99
CA GLY A 132 -18.07 -30.39 -12.05
C GLY A 132 -17.91 -28.95 -11.54
N ASP A 133 -18.59 -27.95 -12.11
CA ASP A 133 -18.51 -26.55 -11.67
C ASP A 133 -19.89 -25.99 -11.29
N GLN A 134 -19.99 -25.41 -10.09
CA GLN A 134 -21.22 -24.74 -9.62
C GLN A 134 -21.46 -23.39 -10.32
N ASP A 135 -20.39 -22.72 -10.75
CA ASP A 135 -20.49 -21.47 -11.49
C ASP A 135 -20.83 -21.74 -12.96
N ALA A 136 -21.97 -21.20 -13.41
CA ALA A 136 -22.48 -21.45 -14.74
C ALA A 136 -21.58 -20.86 -15.85
N GLU A 137 -20.90 -19.74 -15.60
CA GLU A 137 -20.02 -19.10 -16.58
C GLU A 137 -18.71 -19.87 -16.73
N ARG A 138 -18.13 -20.32 -15.61
CA ARG A 138 -16.95 -21.22 -15.65
C ARG A 138 -17.26 -22.50 -16.40
N ARG A 139 -18.41 -23.11 -16.10
CA ARG A 139 -18.88 -24.31 -16.78
C ARG A 139 -19.01 -24.10 -18.29
N PHE A 140 -19.65 -23.00 -18.70
CA PHE A 140 -19.77 -22.61 -20.10
C PHE A 140 -18.41 -22.46 -20.79
N LEU A 141 -17.46 -21.76 -20.16
CA LEU A 141 -16.11 -21.58 -20.72
C LEU A 141 -15.37 -22.91 -20.84
N ARG A 142 -15.43 -23.78 -19.83
CA ARG A 142 -14.81 -25.11 -19.89
C ARG A 142 -15.35 -25.94 -21.04
N VAL A 143 -16.68 -25.96 -21.22
CA VAL A 143 -17.32 -26.67 -22.33
C VAL A 143 -16.88 -26.07 -23.66
N CYS A 144 -16.89 -24.75 -23.82
CA CYS A 144 -16.50 -24.11 -25.08
C CYS A 144 -15.04 -24.40 -25.47
N TYR A 145 -14.09 -24.22 -24.53
CA TYR A 145 -12.68 -24.46 -24.81
C TYR A 145 -12.32 -25.95 -24.96
N GLN A 146 -13.09 -26.85 -24.34
CA GLN A 146 -12.95 -28.29 -24.58
C GLN A 146 -13.45 -28.70 -25.97
N LEU A 147 -14.55 -28.09 -26.43
CA LEU A 147 -15.09 -28.33 -27.78
C LEU A 147 -14.23 -27.71 -28.88
N ASN A 148 -13.61 -26.56 -28.59
CA ASN A 148 -12.77 -25.86 -29.56
C ASN A 148 -11.59 -25.16 -28.86
N SER A 149 -10.41 -25.78 -28.96
CA SER A 149 -9.15 -25.26 -28.41
C SER A 149 -8.54 -24.10 -29.20
N ARG A 150 -9.22 -23.57 -30.23
CA ARG A 150 -8.76 -22.40 -31.00
C ARG A 150 -9.54 -21.13 -30.66
N LEU A 151 -10.48 -21.20 -29.72
CA LEU A 151 -11.28 -20.05 -29.34
C LEU A 151 -10.43 -18.98 -28.63
N PRO A 152 -10.60 -17.70 -28.99
CA PRO A 152 -9.88 -16.60 -28.34
C PRO A 152 -10.44 -16.34 -26.95
N PHE A 153 -9.64 -15.75 -26.06
CA PHE A 153 -10.15 -15.16 -24.84
C PHE A 153 -10.82 -13.83 -25.12
N ARG A 154 -11.93 -13.51 -24.46
CA ARG A 154 -12.67 -12.26 -24.65
C ARG A 154 -12.73 -11.42 -23.39
N ILE A 155 -12.40 -10.14 -23.53
CA ILE A 155 -12.61 -9.12 -22.50
C ILE A 155 -13.38 -7.96 -23.15
N GLY A 156 -14.65 -7.82 -22.77
CA GLY A 156 -15.58 -6.91 -23.45
C GLY A 156 -15.73 -7.29 -24.93
N VAL A 157 -15.41 -6.36 -25.83
CA VAL A 157 -15.46 -6.56 -27.29
C VAL A 157 -14.14 -7.07 -27.89
N ALA A 158 -13.04 -7.01 -27.12
CA ALA A 158 -11.73 -7.43 -27.59
C ALA A 158 -11.57 -8.96 -27.50
N SER A 159 -10.92 -9.54 -28.50
CA SER A 159 -10.59 -10.97 -28.57
C SER A 159 -9.09 -11.14 -28.69
N PHE A 160 -8.53 -12.13 -27.98
CA PHE A 160 -7.09 -12.35 -27.88
C PHE A 160 -6.76 -13.80 -28.13
N SER A 161 -5.69 -14.04 -28.88
CA SER A 161 -5.26 -15.39 -29.26
C SER A 161 -4.19 -15.93 -28.32
N THR A 162 -3.47 -15.07 -27.59
CA THR A 162 -2.42 -15.49 -26.65
C THR A 162 -2.53 -14.76 -25.31
N VAL A 163 -1.98 -15.38 -24.24
CA VAL A 163 -1.94 -14.77 -22.90
C VAL A 163 -1.10 -13.49 -22.89
N VAL A 164 0.01 -13.50 -23.65
CA VAL A 164 0.92 -12.36 -23.77
C VAL A 164 0.19 -11.14 -24.33
N GLU A 165 -0.57 -11.29 -25.41
CA GLU A 165 -1.34 -10.19 -26.01
C GLU A 165 -2.31 -9.52 -25.02
N ILE A 166 -2.98 -10.32 -24.19
CA ILE A 166 -3.91 -9.81 -23.15
C ILE A 166 -3.13 -8.97 -22.14
N LEU A 167 -2.03 -9.51 -21.63
CA LEU A 167 -1.22 -8.84 -20.60
C LEU A 167 -0.57 -7.56 -21.13
N GLU A 168 -0.03 -7.58 -22.35
CA GLU A 168 0.52 -6.41 -23.01
C GLU A 168 -0.55 -5.31 -23.21
N ARG A 169 -1.77 -5.71 -23.59
CA ARG A 169 -2.90 -4.79 -23.71
C ARG A 169 -3.28 -4.17 -22.36
N GLY A 170 -3.08 -4.90 -21.26
CA GLY A 170 -3.26 -4.43 -19.88
C GLY A 170 -2.53 -3.13 -19.56
N TRP A 171 -1.35 -2.92 -20.13
CA TRP A 171 -0.53 -1.75 -19.82
C TRP A 171 -0.93 -0.46 -20.54
N ILE A 172 -1.84 -0.55 -21.52
CA ILE A 172 -2.34 0.64 -22.24
C ILE A 172 -3.37 1.40 -21.40
N ASN A 173 -4.15 0.68 -20.57
CA ASN A 173 -5.20 1.26 -19.77
C ASN A 173 -5.36 0.48 -18.45
N HIS A 174 -5.26 1.20 -17.33
CA HIS A 174 -5.44 0.66 -15.98
C HIS A 174 -6.80 -0.05 -15.78
N ASP A 175 -7.89 0.47 -16.34
CA ASP A 175 -9.20 -0.18 -16.19
C ASP A 175 -9.24 -1.54 -16.91
N PHE A 176 -8.55 -1.64 -18.06
CA PHE A 176 -8.41 -2.91 -18.78
C PHE A 176 -7.52 -3.89 -18.01
N PHE A 177 -6.44 -3.42 -17.37
CA PHE A 177 -5.64 -4.22 -16.46
C PHE A 177 -6.46 -4.81 -15.30
N LEU A 178 -7.33 -3.99 -14.70
CA LEU A 178 -8.24 -4.44 -13.65
C LEU A 178 -9.28 -5.45 -14.17
N ASP A 179 -9.75 -5.33 -15.41
CA ASP A 179 -10.66 -6.30 -16.02
C ASP A 179 -9.96 -7.64 -16.29
N ILE A 180 -8.67 -7.64 -16.66
CA ILE A 180 -7.85 -8.86 -16.75
C ILE A 180 -7.79 -9.53 -15.37
N TYR A 181 -7.44 -8.76 -14.34
CA TYR A 181 -7.41 -9.28 -12.98
C TYR A 181 -8.78 -9.80 -12.53
N ARG A 182 -9.88 -9.11 -12.84
CA ARG A 182 -11.23 -9.58 -12.50
C ARG A 182 -11.49 -10.96 -13.09
N ASN A 183 -11.17 -11.17 -14.37
CA ASN A 183 -11.29 -12.46 -15.04
C ASN A 183 -10.37 -13.54 -14.44
N PHE A 184 -9.17 -13.16 -13.98
CA PHE A 184 -8.28 -14.06 -13.24
C PHE A 184 -8.84 -14.41 -11.86
N SER A 185 -9.33 -13.45 -11.09
CA SER A 185 -9.85 -13.66 -9.73
C SER A 185 -11.03 -14.63 -9.70
N ILE A 186 -11.86 -14.58 -10.74
CA ILE A 186 -13.01 -15.47 -10.92
C ILE A 186 -12.66 -16.73 -11.73
N GLY A 187 -11.39 -17.03 -12.01
CA GLY A 187 -10.98 -18.31 -12.58
C GLY A 187 -11.17 -18.47 -14.10
N HIS A 188 -11.67 -17.45 -14.82
CA HIS A 188 -11.94 -17.55 -16.25
C HIS A 188 -10.67 -17.65 -17.07
N LEU A 189 -9.66 -16.85 -16.73
CA LEU A 189 -8.38 -16.85 -17.45
C LEU A 189 -7.65 -18.19 -17.28
N GLN A 190 -7.73 -18.78 -16.09
CA GLN A 190 -7.13 -20.08 -15.76
C GLN A 190 -7.75 -21.19 -16.60
N ILE A 191 -9.07 -21.20 -16.76
CA ILE A 191 -9.77 -22.18 -17.62
C ILE A 191 -9.21 -22.15 -19.04
N TRP A 192 -9.00 -20.94 -19.58
CA TRP A 192 -8.43 -20.78 -20.92
C TRP A 192 -6.98 -21.25 -20.97
N ILE A 193 -6.16 -20.85 -20.00
CA ILE A 193 -4.73 -21.23 -19.92
C ILE A 193 -4.56 -22.74 -19.78
N TYR A 194 -5.28 -23.40 -18.86
CA TYR A 194 -5.19 -24.85 -18.68
C TYR A 194 -5.51 -25.65 -19.94
N ARG A 195 -6.39 -25.11 -20.80
CA ARG A 195 -6.85 -25.81 -22.01
C ARG A 195 -5.99 -25.54 -23.22
N LEU A 196 -5.56 -24.29 -23.43
CA LEU A 196 -4.86 -23.88 -24.64
C LEU A 196 -3.34 -23.75 -24.47
N PHE A 197 -2.87 -23.52 -23.24
CA PHE A 197 -1.47 -23.25 -22.93
C PHE A 197 -1.00 -24.12 -21.74
N PRO A 198 -0.99 -25.46 -21.88
CA PRO A 198 -0.66 -26.38 -20.79
C PRO A 198 0.75 -26.15 -20.22
N GLU A 199 1.67 -25.59 -21.00
CA GLU A 199 3.00 -25.19 -20.56
C GLU A 199 2.96 -24.05 -19.51
N LEU A 200 2.03 -23.12 -19.66
CA LEU A 200 1.83 -22.00 -18.72
C LEU A 200 1.00 -22.40 -17.50
N ALA A 201 0.29 -23.52 -17.56
CA ALA A 201 -0.54 -24.01 -16.46
C ALA A 201 0.26 -24.27 -15.17
N SER A 202 1.55 -24.61 -15.30
CA SER A 202 2.47 -24.80 -14.17
C SER A 202 2.78 -23.51 -13.39
N LEU A 203 2.62 -22.35 -14.04
CA LEU A 203 2.82 -21.03 -13.43
C LEU A 203 1.56 -20.51 -12.73
N LEU A 204 0.41 -21.16 -12.93
CA LEU A 204 -0.83 -20.72 -12.32
C LEU A 204 -0.84 -20.98 -10.82
N PRO A 205 -1.19 -19.98 -10.01
CA PRO A 205 -1.26 -20.13 -8.57
C PRO A 205 -2.52 -20.91 -8.17
N SER A 206 -2.46 -21.56 -7.01
CA SER A 206 -3.60 -22.29 -6.43
C SER A 206 -4.73 -21.38 -5.91
N ILE A 207 -4.41 -20.11 -5.62
CA ILE A 207 -5.36 -19.13 -5.07
C ILE A 207 -5.45 -17.92 -6.00
N ASN A 208 -6.68 -17.54 -6.35
CA ASN A 208 -6.98 -16.48 -7.32
C ASN A 208 -7.11 -15.10 -6.65
N ASN A 209 -6.03 -14.58 -6.05
CA ASN A 209 -5.99 -13.24 -5.44
C ASN A 209 -5.05 -12.29 -6.21
N PHE A 210 -5.07 -11.00 -5.89
CA PHE A 210 -4.29 -9.99 -6.61
C PHE A 210 -2.77 -10.18 -6.50
N PRO A 211 -2.19 -10.46 -5.30
CA PRO A 211 -0.76 -10.81 -5.19
C PRO A 211 -0.36 -11.97 -6.09
N ASN A 212 -1.15 -13.05 -6.12
CA ASN A 212 -0.86 -14.21 -6.95
C ASN A 212 -1.01 -13.95 -8.44
N PHE A 213 -1.94 -13.08 -8.83
CA PHE A 213 -2.04 -12.58 -10.20
C PHE A 213 -0.76 -11.85 -10.62
N LEU A 214 -0.23 -10.97 -9.75
CA LEU A 214 1.03 -10.29 -10.01
C LEU A 214 2.20 -11.27 -10.09
N SER A 215 2.28 -12.26 -9.21
CA SER A 215 3.32 -13.30 -9.27
C SER A 215 3.27 -14.04 -10.61
N PHE A 216 2.09 -14.52 -11.03
CA PHE A 216 1.91 -15.16 -12.34
C PHE A 216 2.38 -14.25 -13.49
N LEU A 217 1.97 -12.98 -13.45
CA LEU A 217 2.31 -12.00 -14.48
C LEU A 217 3.83 -11.78 -14.59
N TYR A 218 4.53 -11.65 -13.46
CA TYR A 218 5.98 -11.41 -13.46
C TYR A 218 6.83 -12.67 -13.60
N ASP A 219 6.27 -13.84 -13.28
CA ASP A 219 6.87 -15.14 -13.62
C ASP A 219 6.83 -15.38 -15.14
N LEU A 220 5.78 -14.88 -15.81
CA LEU A 220 5.67 -14.93 -17.28
C LEU A 220 6.61 -13.93 -17.96
N ASN A 221 6.72 -12.70 -17.45
CA ASN A 221 7.71 -11.73 -17.92
C ASN A 221 8.08 -10.74 -16.80
N SER A 222 9.31 -10.85 -16.29
CA SER A 222 9.84 -9.97 -15.23
C SER A 222 10.04 -8.52 -15.69
N ASN A 223 10.00 -8.24 -16.99
CA ASN A 223 10.16 -6.90 -17.53
C ASN A 223 8.88 -6.07 -17.55
N TYR A 224 7.72 -6.67 -17.27
CA TYR A 224 6.47 -5.92 -17.26
C TYR A 224 6.49 -4.74 -16.27
N PRO A 225 5.78 -3.64 -16.61
CA PRO A 225 5.66 -2.47 -15.75
C PRO A 225 4.71 -2.74 -14.58
N PHE A 226 4.67 -1.81 -13.61
CA PHE A 226 3.86 -1.93 -12.40
C PHE A 226 2.97 -0.71 -12.19
N TYR A 227 1.73 -0.93 -11.73
CA TYR A 227 0.81 0.13 -11.36
C TYR A 227 0.89 0.42 -9.86
N VAL A 228 1.10 1.70 -9.50
CA VAL A 228 0.84 2.20 -8.14
C VAL A 228 -0.39 3.10 -8.20
N GLY A 229 -1.50 2.64 -7.65
CA GLY A 229 -2.80 3.27 -7.91
C GLY A 229 -3.13 3.20 -9.40
N LYS A 230 -3.31 4.36 -10.05
CA LYS A 230 -3.59 4.44 -11.51
C LYS A 230 -2.36 4.76 -12.36
N GLU A 231 -1.21 4.98 -11.73
CA GLU A 231 0.00 5.41 -12.42
C GLU A 231 0.89 4.23 -12.77
N LEU A 232 1.37 4.20 -14.02
CA LEU A 232 2.22 3.13 -14.56
C LEU A 232 3.69 3.48 -14.43
N PHE A 233 4.49 2.53 -13.95
CA PHE A 233 5.94 2.67 -13.78
C PHE A 233 6.67 1.56 -14.55
N LEU A 234 7.60 1.96 -15.41
CA LEU A 234 8.40 1.03 -16.21
C LEU A 234 9.61 0.52 -15.42
N GLN A 235 10.21 1.40 -14.61
CA GLN A 235 11.39 1.11 -13.81
C GLN A 235 11.19 1.55 -12.35
N PRO A 236 11.85 0.88 -11.37
CA PRO A 236 11.77 1.28 -9.97
C PRO A 236 12.19 2.74 -9.69
N GLY A 237 13.17 3.26 -10.43
CA GLY A 237 13.62 4.66 -10.28
C GLY A 237 12.55 5.69 -10.65
N ASP A 238 11.60 5.34 -11.52
CA ASP A 238 10.49 6.22 -11.89
C ASP A 238 9.57 6.48 -10.69
N ILE A 239 9.44 5.51 -9.78
CA ILE A 239 8.67 5.65 -8.53
C ILE A 239 9.30 6.72 -7.64
N VAL A 240 10.63 6.71 -7.51
CA VAL A 240 11.37 7.68 -6.69
C VAL A 240 11.22 9.08 -7.28
N SER A 241 11.42 9.20 -8.59
CA SER A 241 11.22 10.46 -9.32
C SER A 241 9.82 11.03 -9.16
N LYS A 242 8.78 10.18 -9.14
CA LYS A 242 7.40 10.60 -8.93
C LYS A 242 7.13 11.00 -7.47
N ALA A 243 7.57 10.19 -6.53
CA ALA A 243 7.35 10.41 -5.10
C ALA A 243 7.96 11.73 -4.61
N ARG A 244 9.10 12.16 -5.18
CA ARG A 244 9.73 13.46 -4.88
C ARG A 244 8.97 14.68 -5.40
N LYS A 245 8.01 14.49 -6.32
CA LYS A 245 7.24 15.58 -6.94
C LYS A 245 5.82 15.68 -6.41
N ALA A 246 5.26 14.61 -5.87
CA ALA A 246 3.84 14.55 -5.51
C ALA A 246 3.63 13.83 -4.17
N GLY A 247 3.36 14.59 -3.09
CA GLY A 247 3.03 14.03 -1.78
C GLY A 247 1.77 13.14 -1.79
N ALA A 248 0.79 13.47 -2.62
CA ALA A 248 -0.42 12.67 -2.78
C ALA A 248 -0.14 11.22 -3.25
N PHE A 249 1.01 10.97 -3.88
CA PHE A 249 1.44 9.65 -4.32
C PHE A 249 1.96 8.76 -3.18
N TRP A 250 2.33 9.33 -2.04
CA TRP A 250 2.93 8.57 -0.94
C TRP A 250 1.95 7.57 -0.32
N LYS A 251 0.66 7.95 -0.22
CA LYS A 251 -0.39 7.07 0.30
C LYS A 251 -0.60 5.80 -0.56
N PRO A 252 -0.85 5.89 -1.88
CA PRO A 252 -0.98 4.70 -2.72
C PRO A 252 0.33 3.89 -2.82
N LEU A 253 1.49 4.54 -2.73
CA LEU A 253 2.77 3.85 -2.66
C LEU A 253 2.90 3.01 -1.39
N LEU A 254 2.59 3.59 -0.23
CA LEU A 254 2.61 2.86 1.04
C LEU A 254 1.63 1.70 1.05
N ALA A 255 0.40 1.89 0.55
CA ALA A 255 -0.57 0.81 0.43
C ALA A 255 -0.02 -0.35 -0.42
N SER A 256 0.65 -0.04 -1.53
CA SER A 256 1.26 -1.05 -2.41
C SER A 256 2.42 -1.80 -1.72
N ILE A 257 3.12 -1.16 -0.80
CA ILE A 257 4.17 -1.78 0.04
C ILE A 257 3.52 -2.69 1.09
N ASP A 258 2.48 -2.21 1.77
CA ASP A 258 1.81 -2.90 2.86
C ASP A 258 1.05 -4.14 2.40
N ASP A 259 0.41 -4.07 1.24
CA ASP A 259 -0.27 -5.20 0.60
C ASP A 259 0.72 -6.17 -0.06
N ASN A 260 2.03 -5.95 0.10
CA ASN A 260 3.13 -6.74 -0.47
C ASN A 260 3.13 -6.79 -2.02
N LEU A 261 2.41 -5.88 -2.68
CA LEU A 261 2.22 -5.87 -4.14
C LEU A 261 3.47 -5.36 -4.86
N LEU A 262 4.00 -4.22 -4.39
CA LEU A 262 5.20 -3.63 -4.96
C LEU A 262 6.42 -4.54 -4.75
N VAL A 263 6.41 -5.29 -3.64
CA VAL A 263 7.49 -6.21 -3.30
C VAL A 263 7.62 -7.35 -4.31
N ILE A 264 6.50 -7.90 -4.77
CA ILE A 264 6.47 -8.96 -5.80
C ILE A 264 7.17 -8.48 -7.07
N TRP A 265 6.86 -7.26 -7.51
CA TRP A 265 7.49 -6.68 -8.69
C TRP A 265 8.99 -6.45 -8.51
N LEU A 266 9.39 -5.85 -7.39
CA LEU A 266 10.80 -5.53 -7.11
C LEU A 266 11.66 -6.78 -6.92
N GLU A 267 11.13 -7.82 -6.28
CA GLU A 267 11.82 -9.11 -6.17
C GLU A 267 12.14 -9.70 -7.55
N ARG A 268 11.19 -9.64 -8.50
CA ARG A 268 11.38 -10.12 -9.88
C ARG A 268 12.31 -9.25 -10.72
N LYS A 269 12.46 -7.97 -10.34
CA LYS A 269 13.48 -7.05 -10.89
C LYS A 269 14.87 -7.22 -10.25
N GLY A 270 15.07 -8.24 -9.40
CA GLY A 270 16.36 -8.53 -8.77
C GLY A 270 16.64 -7.73 -7.50
N MET A 271 15.66 -6.99 -6.97
CA MET A 271 15.79 -6.18 -5.75
C MET A 271 15.30 -6.92 -4.48
N GLY A 272 15.27 -8.25 -4.49
CA GLY A 272 14.72 -9.04 -3.39
C GLY A 272 15.47 -8.91 -2.06
N GLN A 273 16.80 -8.77 -2.10
CA GLN A 273 17.60 -8.56 -0.88
C GLN A 273 17.28 -7.20 -0.22
N LEU A 274 17.13 -6.16 -1.04
CA LEU A 274 16.72 -4.83 -0.59
C LEU A 274 15.34 -4.90 0.08
N MET A 275 14.38 -5.59 -0.56
CA MET A 275 13.04 -5.73 0.00
C MET A 275 13.00 -6.53 1.29
N SER A 276 13.82 -7.57 1.40
CA SER A 276 13.96 -8.37 2.63
C SER A 276 14.52 -7.52 3.77
N ASN A 277 15.58 -6.75 3.51
CA ASN A 277 16.18 -5.84 4.49
C ASN A 277 15.19 -4.74 4.91
N PHE A 278 14.44 -4.19 3.96
CA PHE A 278 13.40 -3.20 4.23
C PHE A 278 12.31 -3.79 5.12
N LYS A 279 11.75 -4.96 4.76
CA LYS A 279 10.73 -5.66 5.58
C LYS A 279 11.17 -5.90 7.01
N ILE A 280 12.41 -6.34 7.24
CA ILE A 280 12.95 -6.56 8.58
C ILE A 280 12.96 -5.24 9.38
N LYS A 281 13.49 -4.16 8.79
CA LYS A 281 13.54 -2.84 9.42
C LYS A 281 12.15 -2.28 9.71
N THR A 282 11.22 -2.36 8.75
CA THR A 282 9.86 -1.84 8.92
C THR A 282 9.07 -2.61 9.97
N SER A 283 9.26 -3.93 10.05
CA SER A 283 8.59 -4.77 11.05
C SER A 283 9.06 -4.44 12.46
N ALA A 284 10.36 -4.21 12.65
CA ALA A 284 10.92 -3.78 13.92
C ALA A 284 10.37 -2.41 14.36
N LEU A 285 10.27 -1.45 13.45
CA LEU A 285 9.71 -0.12 13.74
C LEU A 285 8.23 -0.19 14.12
N ARG A 286 7.42 -0.96 13.38
CA ARG A 286 5.98 -1.14 13.64
C ARG A 286 5.68 -1.87 14.95
N ALA A 287 6.60 -2.69 15.44
CA ALA A 287 6.45 -3.35 16.73
C ALA A 287 6.62 -2.38 17.92
N VAL A 288 7.38 -1.30 17.73
CA VAL A 288 7.72 -0.33 18.79
C VAL A 288 6.85 0.93 18.72
N GLU A 289 6.48 1.37 17.52
CA GLU A 289 5.73 2.61 17.29
C GLU A 289 4.26 2.33 16.95
N LYS A 290 3.35 3.16 17.51
CA LYS A 290 1.94 3.11 17.13
C LYS A 290 1.75 3.54 15.67
N PRO A 291 0.82 2.91 14.92
CA PRO A 291 0.44 3.37 13.60
C PRO A 291 0.05 4.85 13.61
N SER A 292 0.72 5.64 12.77
CA SER A 292 0.52 7.09 12.64
C SER A 292 0.90 7.55 11.23
N ASP A 293 0.40 8.72 10.84
CA ASP A 293 0.75 9.34 9.56
C ASP A 293 2.26 9.65 9.50
N ASP A 294 2.87 10.06 10.62
CA ASP A 294 4.31 10.26 10.74
C ASP A 294 5.12 8.99 10.48
N LEU A 295 4.71 7.85 11.05
CA LEU A 295 5.33 6.56 10.75
C LEU A 295 5.14 6.17 9.28
N SER A 296 3.97 6.43 8.73
CA SER A 296 3.68 6.16 7.32
C SER A 296 4.60 6.93 6.38
N MET A 297 4.75 8.23 6.59
CA MET A 297 5.66 9.09 5.81
C MET A 297 7.11 8.67 6.00
N TYR A 298 7.52 8.36 7.23
CA TYR A 298 8.86 7.89 7.53
C TYR A 298 9.22 6.61 6.76
N LEU A 299 8.31 5.63 6.72
CA LEU A 299 8.52 4.38 6.01
C LEU A 299 8.62 4.58 4.50
N VAL A 300 7.80 5.48 3.93
CA VAL A 300 7.92 5.85 2.52
C VAL A 300 9.27 6.51 2.25
N GLN A 301 9.70 7.47 3.05
CA GLN A 301 11.01 8.11 2.90
C GLN A 301 12.15 7.08 2.93
N LYS A 302 12.16 6.17 3.91
CA LYS A 302 13.17 5.10 4.01
C LYS A 302 13.10 4.11 2.85
N PHE A 303 11.93 3.89 2.28
CA PHE A 303 11.77 3.06 1.08
C PHE A 303 12.41 3.73 -0.15
N LEU A 304 12.18 5.03 -0.35
CA LEU A 304 12.77 5.78 -1.46
C LEU A 304 14.30 5.79 -1.39
N GLU A 305 14.86 5.98 -0.20
CA GLU A 305 16.31 5.90 0.06
C GLU A 305 16.89 4.51 -0.22
N ALA A 306 16.12 3.46 0.07
CA ALA A 306 16.55 2.10 -0.21
C ALA A 306 16.58 1.84 -1.72
N LEU A 307 15.57 2.31 -2.46
CA LEU A 307 15.46 2.13 -3.91
C LEU A 307 16.55 2.86 -4.69
N GLU A 308 16.94 4.06 -4.26
CA GLU A 308 17.91 4.88 -4.98
C GLU A 308 18.90 5.54 -3.98
N PRO A 309 20.01 4.85 -3.62
CA PRO A 309 20.95 5.32 -2.61
C PRO A 309 21.68 6.62 -2.94
N GLU A 310 21.72 7.00 -4.23
CA GLU A 310 22.36 8.24 -4.70
C GLU A 310 21.45 9.47 -4.52
N VAL A 311 20.20 9.28 -4.10
CA VAL A 311 19.26 10.39 -3.88
C VAL A 311 19.71 11.23 -2.69
N GLU A 312 19.68 12.54 -2.90
CA GLU A 312 19.91 13.53 -1.85
C GLU A 312 18.96 13.31 -0.67
N VAL A 313 19.55 13.06 0.51
CA VAL A 313 18.80 12.82 1.74
C VAL A 313 18.21 14.12 2.30
N PRO A 314 17.09 14.05 3.06
CA PRO A 314 16.50 15.20 3.74
C PRO A 314 17.49 15.86 4.72
N SER A 315 17.87 17.12 4.47
CA SER A 315 18.71 17.92 5.36
C SER A 315 17.93 19.09 5.95
N ILE A 316 18.34 19.51 7.15
CA ILE A 316 17.70 20.63 7.86
C ILE A 316 18.70 21.76 8.04
N SER A 317 18.16 22.97 8.16
CA SER A 317 18.90 24.16 8.57
C SER A 317 18.22 24.80 9.76
N VAL A 318 19.02 25.54 10.52
CA VAL A 318 18.56 26.26 11.70
C VAL A 318 18.85 27.74 11.51
N SER A 319 17.93 28.60 11.93
CA SER A 319 18.06 30.06 11.75
C SER A 319 19.11 30.72 12.65
N VAL A 320 19.74 29.97 13.55
CA VAL A 320 20.66 30.48 14.56
C VAL A 320 21.85 29.53 14.73
N ASP A 321 23.05 30.05 14.54
CA ASP A 321 24.30 29.28 14.72
C ASP A 321 24.80 29.29 16.16
N LYS A 322 24.44 30.30 16.96
CA LYS A 322 24.82 30.45 18.36
C LYS A 322 23.80 31.27 19.13
N VAL A 323 23.50 30.85 20.35
CA VAL A 323 22.64 31.59 21.28
C VAL A 323 23.49 32.19 22.39
N SER A 324 23.53 33.52 22.55
CA SER A 324 24.34 34.15 23.60
C SER A 324 23.57 35.26 24.31
N PHE A 325 23.36 35.07 25.62
CA PHE A 325 22.69 36.04 26.48
C PHE A 325 23.48 36.22 27.77
N LEU A 326 24.36 37.23 27.78
CA LEU A 326 25.30 37.46 28.88
C LEU A 326 24.76 38.37 30.00
N SER A 327 23.53 38.89 29.84
CA SER A 327 22.94 39.89 30.72
C SER A 327 21.45 39.65 30.95
N ILE A 328 21.06 38.41 31.23
CA ILE A 328 19.66 38.07 31.50
C ILE A 328 19.25 38.64 32.87
N GLN A 329 18.19 39.45 32.88
CA GLN A 329 17.65 40.09 34.08
C GLN A 329 16.20 39.69 34.29
N ALA A 330 15.89 39.11 35.46
CA ALA A 330 14.58 38.97 36.14
C ALA A 330 13.34 38.44 35.37
N LYS A 331 13.22 38.63 34.06
CA LYS A 331 12.12 38.18 33.21
C LYS A 331 12.54 36.92 32.45
N PRO A 332 11.62 35.95 32.27
CA PRO A 332 11.85 34.82 31.38
C PRO A 332 12.23 35.29 29.98
N LEU A 333 13.23 34.66 29.41
CA LEU A 333 13.70 34.92 28.05
C LEU A 333 13.16 33.83 27.13
N LEU A 334 12.57 34.25 26.01
CA LEU A 334 12.07 33.36 24.97
C LEU A 334 12.78 33.69 23.66
N GLN A 335 13.66 32.80 23.21
CA GLN A 335 14.36 32.93 21.92
C GLN A 335 13.73 31.97 20.90
N PRO A 336 13.11 32.45 19.81
CA PRO A 336 12.66 31.61 18.73
C PRO A 336 13.86 31.08 17.93
N ILE A 337 13.80 29.79 17.59
CA ILE A 337 14.75 29.10 16.72
C ILE A 337 13.90 28.44 15.63
N VAL A 338 14.13 28.78 14.38
CA VAL A 338 13.41 28.19 13.25
C VAL A 338 14.24 27.06 12.68
N VAL A 339 13.66 25.86 12.65
CA VAL A 339 14.23 24.70 11.97
C VAL A 339 13.47 24.51 10.67
N SER A 340 14.18 24.45 9.55
CA SER A 340 13.58 24.34 8.22
C SER A 340 14.26 23.29 7.37
N LEU A 341 13.49 22.62 6.53
CA LEU A 341 13.97 21.63 5.59
C LEU A 341 14.67 22.34 4.42
N GLN A 342 15.91 21.95 4.10
CA GLN A 342 16.65 22.51 2.96
C GLN A 342 16.39 21.74 1.67
N THR A 343 16.28 20.43 1.77
CA THR A 343 16.06 19.53 0.63
C THR A 343 14.64 18.96 0.67
N LYS A 344 14.24 18.21 -0.36
CA LYS A 344 12.90 17.61 -0.40
C LYS A 344 12.86 16.31 0.38
N GLY A 345 11.74 16.04 1.06
CA GLY A 345 11.43 14.77 1.69
C GLY A 345 10.77 14.94 3.05
N TYR A 346 10.91 13.90 3.87
CA TYR A 346 10.38 13.84 5.22
C TYR A 346 11.50 13.55 6.21
N VAL A 347 11.54 14.25 7.35
CA VAL A 347 12.52 14.01 8.41
C VAL A 347 11.88 14.10 9.78
N ARG A 348 12.28 13.19 10.67
CA ARG A 348 11.95 13.25 12.09
C ARG A 348 13.08 13.97 12.83
N VAL A 349 12.69 14.92 13.66
CA VAL A 349 13.61 15.76 14.42
C VAL A 349 13.38 15.55 15.90
N THR A 350 14.45 15.23 16.61
CA THR A 350 14.49 15.21 18.07
C THR A 350 15.39 16.35 18.55
N VAL A 351 14.88 17.15 19.48
CA VAL A 351 15.60 18.29 20.07
C VAL A 351 15.76 18.07 21.55
N GLY A 352 16.98 18.27 22.04
CA GLY A 352 17.34 18.18 23.44
C GLY A 352 18.39 19.19 23.84
N LEU A 353 18.67 19.23 25.13
CA LEU A 353 19.82 19.93 25.68
C LEU A 353 20.88 18.89 26.02
N ASP A 354 22.15 19.22 25.81
CA ASP A 354 23.27 18.35 26.20
C ASP A 354 23.34 18.12 27.71
N ARG A 355 22.82 19.07 28.49
CA ARG A 355 22.74 19.03 29.95
C ARG A 355 21.40 19.56 30.44
N ASP A 356 20.84 18.89 31.44
CA ASP A 356 19.65 19.38 32.12
C ASP A 356 20.05 20.43 33.16
N ILE A 357 19.53 21.64 33.00
CA ILE A 357 19.76 22.78 33.90
C ILE A 357 18.40 23.35 34.30
N PRO A 358 18.07 23.38 35.61
CA PRO A 358 16.83 23.95 36.09
C PRO A 358 16.61 25.36 35.57
N GLY A 359 15.45 25.60 34.95
CA GLY A 359 15.08 26.89 34.37
C GLY A 359 15.44 27.06 32.89
N ILE A 360 16.17 26.12 32.26
CA ILE A 360 16.42 26.12 30.82
C ILE A 360 15.59 25.01 30.18
N THR A 361 14.76 25.35 29.20
CA THR A 361 13.88 24.39 28.53
C THR A 361 13.72 24.70 27.04
N VAL A 362 13.33 23.69 26.27
CA VAL A 362 12.95 23.83 24.86
C VAL A 362 11.48 23.46 24.70
N SER A 363 10.71 24.28 23.99
CA SER A 363 9.25 24.12 23.90
C SER A 363 8.79 22.84 23.17
N LYS A 364 9.61 22.30 22.28
CA LYS A 364 9.32 21.09 21.49
C LYS A 364 10.56 20.21 21.45
N THR A 365 10.39 18.95 21.82
CA THR A 365 11.49 17.95 21.85
C THR A 365 11.40 16.94 20.71
N ARG A 366 10.24 16.77 20.08
CA ARG A 366 10.05 15.91 18.90
C ARG A 366 9.06 16.55 17.94
N PHE A 367 9.37 16.53 16.65
CA PHE A 367 8.49 16.96 15.58
C PHE A 367 8.98 16.38 14.24
N SER A 368 8.14 16.46 13.22
CA SER A 368 8.46 16.10 11.84
C SER A 368 8.51 17.34 10.96
N LEU A 369 9.24 17.25 9.85
CA LEU A 369 9.24 18.24 8.78
C LEU A 369 8.99 17.53 7.46
N SER A 370 8.17 18.15 6.59
CA SER A 370 7.88 17.63 5.25
C SER A 370 7.63 18.76 4.26
N ASP A 371 8.37 18.77 3.15
CA ASP A 371 8.09 19.71 2.06
C ASP A 371 6.75 19.41 1.35
N LEU A 372 6.41 18.12 1.24
CA LEU A 372 5.24 17.66 0.49
C LEU A 372 3.91 17.87 1.22
N HIS A 373 3.94 18.03 2.54
CA HIS A 373 2.76 18.28 3.37
C HIS A 373 2.65 19.72 3.89
N GLY A 374 3.51 20.63 3.41
CA GLY A 374 3.47 22.05 3.79
C GLY A 374 4.06 22.36 5.17
N GLU A 375 4.64 21.36 5.84
CA GLU A 375 5.29 21.47 7.15
C GLU A 375 6.82 21.58 6.98
N ALA A 376 7.26 22.45 6.07
CA ALA A 376 8.68 22.60 5.73
C ALA A 376 9.49 23.31 6.84
N SER A 377 8.83 23.94 7.81
CA SER A 377 9.51 24.64 8.90
C SER A 377 8.72 24.59 10.21
N VAL A 378 9.43 24.47 11.33
CA VAL A 378 8.87 24.54 12.68
C VAL A 378 9.67 25.54 13.51
N THR A 379 8.96 26.41 14.21
CA THR A 379 9.56 27.29 15.23
C THR A 379 9.53 26.59 16.58
N LEU A 380 10.70 26.48 17.21
CA LEU A 380 10.86 26.06 18.60
C LEU A 380 11.31 27.25 19.45
N TYR A 381 10.89 27.27 20.71
CA TYR A 381 11.24 28.33 21.65
C TYR A 381 12.23 27.80 22.68
N PHE A 382 13.40 28.41 22.72
CA PHE A 382 14.36 28.24 23.79
C PHE A 382 13.99 29.18 24.94
N ASN A 383 13.62 28.61 26.08
CA ASN A 383 13.11 29.34 27.23
C ASN A 383 14.12 29.30 28.39
N VAL A 384 14.42 30.46 28.95
CA VAL A 384 15.30 30.62 30.11
C VAL A 384 14.56 31.38 31.20
N ASP A 385 14.33 30.71 32.32
CA ASP A 385 13.78 31.28 33.54
C ASP A 385 14.94 31.69 34.47
N PRO A 386 15.29 32.99 34.54
CA PRO A 386 16.42 33.45 35.34
C PRO A 386 16.18 33.32 36.85
N SER A 387 14.95 33.07 37.30
CA SER A 387 14.67 32.90 38.74
C SER A 387 15.19 31.59 39.31
N LYS A 388 15.43 30.60 38.45
CA LYS A 388 15.93 29.26 38.81
C LYS A 388 17.44 29.09 38.57
N LEU A 389 18.10 30.14 38.09
CA LEU A 389 19.52 30.14 37.74
C LEU A 389 20.35 30.89 38.79
N ILE A 390 21.54 30.37 39.10
CA ILE A 390 22.48 31.00 40.02
C ILE A 390 22.99 32.29 39.39
N LYS A 391 22.85 33.40 40.12
CA LYS A 391 23.23 34.73 39.63
C LYS A 391 24.74 34.86 39.44
N ASN A 392 25.14 35.62 38.42
CA ASN A 392 26.52 35.86 38.00
C ASN A 392 27.31 34.62 37.58
N ASN A 393 26.66 33.45 37.45
CA ASN A 393 27.27 32.25 36.92
C ASN A 393 27.16 32.21 35.39
N LEU A 394 28.20 31.71 34.72
CA LEU A 394 28.21 31.49 33.27
C LEU A 394 27.83 30.04 32.99
N TYR A 395 26.69 29.83 32.35
CA TYR A 395 26.23 28.54 31.87
C TYR A 395 26.61 28.39 30.39
N THR A 396 27.37 27.34 30.07
CA THR A 396 27.67 26.94 28.70
C THR A 396 27.07 25.56 28.48
N LEU A 397 26.17 25.47 27.49
CA LEU A 397 25.45 24.25 27.11
C LEU A 397 25.19 24.27 25.60
N SER A 398 24.66 23.19 25.05
CA SER A 398 24.33 23.09 23.62
C SER A 398 22.91 22.58 23.41
N ILE A 399 22.18 23.20 22.47
CA ILE A 399 20.94 22.63 21.96
C ILE A 399 21.33 21.62 20.88
N ILE A 400 20.98 20.36 21.10
CA ILE A 400 21.25 19.26 20.19
C ILE A 400 19.99 18.99 19.38
N ILE A 401 20.09 19.14 18.06
CA ILE A 401 19.05 18.80 17.11
C ILE A 401 19.51 17.57 16.34
N HIS A 402 18.81 16.45 16.56
CA HIS A 402 19.14 15.16 15.99
C HIS A 402 18.09 14.73 14.98
N THR A 403 18.55 14.22 13.85
CA THR A 403 17.75 13.57 12.80
C THR A 403 18.41 12.26 12.40
N ASP A 404 17.74 11.45 11.58
CA ASP A 404 18.32 10.20 11.07
C ASP A 404 19.54 10.42 10.15
N TYR A 405 19.77 11.66 9.69
CA TYR A 405 20.80 12.00 8.70
C TYR A 405 21.89 12.92 9.25
N GLN A 406 21.53 13.84 10.15
CA GLN A 406 22.45 14.85 10.67
C GLN A 406 22.24 15.11 12.18
N LEU A 407 23.33 15.59 12.79
CA LEU A 407 23.38 16.11 14.15
C LEU A 407 23.82 17.57 14.08
N ILE A 408 23.01 18.49 14.59
CA ILE A 408 23.32 19.92 14.65
C ILE A 408 23.42 20.33 16.11
N GLU A 409 24.54 20.97 16.46
CA GLU A 409 24.78 21.50 17.80
C GLU A 409 24.79 23.02 17.77
N ILE A 410 23.88 23.64 18.53
CA ILE A 410 23.81 25.09 18.66
C ILE A 410 24.39 25.46 20.02
N PRO A 411 25.60 26.04 20.09
CA PRO A 411 26.20 26.45 21.35
C PRO A 411 25.39 27.58 21.99
N VAL A 412 25.16 27.45 23.29
CA VAL A 412 24.43 28.39 24.11
C VAL A 412 25.32 28.90 25.26
N SER A 413 25.39 30.22 25.42
CA SER A 413 26.09 30.86 26.53
C SER A 413 25.15 31.82 27.28
N LEU A 414 24.86 31.52 28.54
CA LEU A 414 23.94 32.29 29.37
C LEU A 414 24.63 32.80 30.63
N LYS A 415 24.40 34.06 30.97
CA LYS A 415 24.79 34.64 32.25
C LYS A 415 23.64 35.48 32.79
N THR A 416 23.16 35.11 33.97
CA THR A 416 22.19 35.91 34.72
C THR A 416 22.93 36.97 35.51
N VAL A 417 22.44 38.20 35.47
CA VAL A 417 23.06 39.34 36.18
C VAL A 417 22.10 39.86 37.22
N PHE A 418 22.62 40.15 38.41
CA PHE A 418 21.80 40.76 39.47
C PHE A 418 21.34 42.17 39.03
N PRO A 419 20.03 42.49 39.08
CA PRO A 419 19.52 43.79 38.66
C PRO A 419 19.78 44.84 39.76
N VAL A 420 21.02 45.32 39.90
CA VAL A 420 21.46 46.26 40.95
C VAL A 420 20.56 47.50 41.00
N TRP A 421 20.24 48.07 39.85
CA TRP A 421 19.33 49.22 39.74
C TRP A 421 17.91 48.92 40.19
N GLY A 422 17.35 47.77 39.79
CA GLY A 422 16.01 47.35 40.21
C GLY A 422 15.92 47.08 41.71
N PHE A 423 16.99 46.49 42.28
CA PHE A 423 17.13 46.29 43.72
C PHE A 423 17.24 47.63 44.46
N ALA A 424 18.12 48.54 44.01
CA ALA A 424 18.29 49.86 44.59
C ALA A 424 16.99 50.67 44.56
N LEU A 425 16.25 50.64 43.44
CA LEU A 425 14.96 51.29 43.31
C LEU A 425 13.91 50.70 44.29
N SER A 426 13.92 49.38 44.48
CA SER A 426 13.05 48.71 45.44
C SER A 426 13.41 49.10 46.87
N LEU A 427 14.71 49.11 47.21
CA LEU A 427 15.21 49.52 48.51
C LEU A 427 14.85 50.97 48.82
N LEU A 428 14.90 51.86 47.82
CA LEU A 428 14.48 53.26 47.93
C LEU A 428 12.96 53.39 48.10
N LYS A 429 12.15 52.59 47.38
CA LYS A 429 10.68 52.55 47.57
C LYS A 429 10.30 52.10 48.99
N TYR A 430 10.90 51.01 49.46
CA TYR A 430 10.67 50.52 50.82
C TYR A 430 11.22 51.49 51.87
N GLY A 431 12.35 52.13 51.62
CA GLY A 431 12.92 53.19 52.45
C GLY A 431 12.00 54.40 52.55
N LEU A 432 11.42 54.85 51.42
CA LEU A 432 10.45 55.94 51.39
C LEU A 432 9.17 55.60 52.14
N LEU A 433 8.62 54.39 51.93
CA LEU A 433 7.46 53.90 52.68
C LEU A 433 7.74 53.86 54.19
N GLY A 434 8.93 53.38 54.59
CA GLY A 434 9.37 53.42 55.98
C GLY A 434 9.46 54.84 56.52
N ALA A 435 10.05 55.77 55.77
CA ALA A 435 10.16 57.18 56.16
C ALA A 435 8.78 57.84 56.32
N ILE A 436 7.84 57.56 55.41
CA ILE A 436 6.45 58.03 55.48
C ILE A 436 5.75 57.44 56.72
N PHE A 437 5.93 56.14 56.98
CA PHE A 437 5.36 55.47 58.15
C PHE A 437 5.86 56.08 59.47
N PHE A 438 7.17 56.24 59.63
CA PHE A 438 7.74 56.89 60.82
C PHE A 438 7.37 58.38 60.91
N GLY A 439 7.27 59.07 59.77
CA GLY A 439 6.77 60.44 59.70
C GLY A 439 5.33 60.56 60.18
N MET A 440 4.44 59.65 59.78
CA MET A 440 3.06 59.58 60.25
C MET A 440 2.98 59.29 61.75
N ILE A 441 3.77 58.33 62.25
CA ILE A 441 3.86 58.06 63.70
C ILE A 441 4.29 59.33 64.45
N ARG A 442 5.31 60.04 63.94
CA ARG A 442 5.78 61.30 64.54
C ARG A 442 4.69 62.37 64.56
N LEU A 443 3.95 62.53 63.45
CA LEU A 443 2.84 63.49 63.38
C LEU A 443 1.71 63.14 64.36
N LEU A 444 1.38 61.86 64.50
CA LEU A 444 0.38 61.38 65.47
C LEU A 444 0.84 61.63 66.92
N VAL A 445 2.11 61.38 67.24
CA VAL A 445 2.69 61.66 68.57
C VAL A 445 2.73 63.17 68.85
N ALA A 446 3.10 63.98 67.86
CA ALA A 446 3.11 65.44 67.99
C ALA A 446 1.70 66.02 68.15
N ALA A 447 0.70 65.48 67.45
CA ALA A 447 -0.70 65.88 67.60
C ALA A 447 -1.30 65.47 68.96
N ALA A 448 -0.80 64.39 69.56
CA ALA A 448 -1.23 63.90 70.88
C ALA A 448 -0.51 64.59 72.07
N SER A 449 0.55 65.37 71.82
CA SER A 449 1.34 66.04 72.85
C SER A 449 1.22 67.57 72.74
N PRO A 450 0.81 68.29 73.81
CA PRO A 450 0.57 69.73 73.75
C PRO A 450 1.84 70.61 73.72
N GLN A 451 3.04 70.02 73.59
CA GLN A 451 4.30 70.77 73.51
C GLN A 451 4.77 70.94 72.06
N SER A 452 4.60 72.16 71.54
CA SER A 452 5.04 72.56 70.19
C SER A 452 6.55 72.83 70.16
N GLY A 453 7.36 71.78 70.21
CA GLY A 453 8.81 71.87 70.06
C GLY A 453 9.39 70.60 69.48
N TRP A 454 10.45 70.71 68.69
CA TRP A 454 11.37 69.58 68.49
C TRP A 454 11.73 69.02 69.87
N LEU A 455 11.82 67.69 70.01
CA LEU A 455 12.43 67.04 71.16
C LEU A 455 13.69 67.82 71.55
N LEU A 456 13.61 68.61 72.61
CA LEU A 456 14.72 69.42 73.09
C LEU A 456 15.86 68.45 73.42
N PRO A 457 17.07 68.62 72.86
CA PRO A 457 18.19 67.70 73.11
C PRO A 457 18.49 67.52 74.61
N GLU A 458 18.21 68.56 75.40
CA GLU A 458 18.38 68.59 76.85
C GLU A 458 17.31 67.78 77.60
N LEU A 459 16.07 67.70 77.09
CA LEU A 459 15.04 66.80 77.63
C LEU A 459 15.26 65.33 77.21
N ALA A 460 15.95 65.10 76.09
CA ALA A 460 16.16 63.77 75.55
C ALA A 460 17.24 62.97 76.27
N TRP A 461 18.08 63.58 77.11
CA TRP A 461 19.09 62.85 77.91
C TRP A 461 18.77 62.84 79.40
N ASP A 462 18.30 63.95 79.97
CA ASP A 462 18.06 64.05 81.41
C ASP A 462 16.68 63.50 81.85
N HIS A 463 15.76 63.25 80.92
CA HIS A 463 14.39 62.78 81.22
C HIS A 463 13.97 61.48 80.50
N ILE A 464 14.90 60.72 79.92
CA ILE A 464 14.61 59.41 79.30
C ILE A 464 13.87 58.48 80.28
N VAL A 465 14.15 58.57 81.58
CA VAL A 465 13.55 57.71 82.60
C VAL A 465 12.21 58.25 83.13
N ALA A 466 11.95 59.56 82.98
CA ALA A 466 10.82 60.25 83.64
C ALA A 466 9.63 60.58 82.72
N GLN A 467 9.78 60.54 81.39
CA GLN A 467 8.68 60.77 80.44
C GLN A 467 8.43 59.58 79.52
N VAL A 468 8.29 58.43 80.16
CA VAL A 468 8.05 57.18 79.51
C VAL A 468 6.55 56.88 79.57
N PRO A 469 5.78 56.97 78.46
CA PRO A 469 4.39 56.51 78.48
C PRO A 469 4.38 55.04 78.90
N ILE A 470 3.36 54.58 79.63
CA ILE A 470 3.24 53.18 80.14
C ILE A 470 3.52 52.12 79.04
N ASN A 471 3.34 52.48 77.76
CA ASN A 471 3.55 51.62 76.59
C ASN A 471 4.94 51.73 75.92
N HIS A 472 5.93 52.39 76.52
CA HIS A 472 7.24 52.60 75.87
C HIS A 472 7.99 51.30 75.58
N ALA A 473 7.79 50.28 76.41
CA ALA A 473 8.42 48.98 76.24
C ALA A 473 7.95 48.36 74.92
N ALA A 474 6.68 48.57 74.55
CA ALA A 474 6.15 48.16 73.26
C ALA A 474 6.77 48.97 72.09
N TYR A 475 7.01 50.28 72.26
CA TYR A 475 7.68 51.09 71.24
C TYR A 475 9.15 50.70 71.04
N ILE A 476 9.90 50.52 72.13
CA ILE A 476 11.28 50.04 72.08
C ILE A 476 11.31 48.62 71.50
N PHE A 477 10.37 47.75 71.87
CA PHE A 477 10.27 46.40 71.32
C PHE A 477 9.93 46.41 69.83
N ILE A 478 8.99 47.25 69.37
CA ILE A 478 8.66 47.41 67.94
C ILE A 478 9.84 48.01 67.18
N PHE A 479 10.56 48.97 67.75
CA PHE A 479 11.75 49.57 67.15
C PHE A 479 12.90 48.56 67.04
N ILE A 480 13.18 47.82 68.12
CA ILE A 480 14.14 46.72 68.12
C ILE A 480 13.70 45.67 67.10
N LEU A 481 12.43 45.27 67.06
CA LEU A 481 11.93 44.30 66.09
C LEU A 481 12.05 44.82 64.65
N ALA A 482 11.81 46.11 64.40
CA ALA A 482 11.94 46.73 63.08
C ALA A 482 13.40 46.89 62.62
N VAL A 483 14.35 47.08 63.54
CA VAL A 483 15.79 47.14 63.23
C VAL A 483 16.40 45.74 63.14
N VAL A 484 16.04 44.86 64.06
CA VAL A 484 16.60 43.50 64.18
C VAL A 484 15.98 42.53 63.17
N ALA A 485 14.70 42.67 62.80
CA ALA A 485 14.10 41.79 61.80
C ALA A 485 14.81 41.83 60.44
N PRO A 486 15.18 43.00 59.86
CA PRO A 486 16.02 43.05 58.66
C PRO A 486 17.36 42.32 58.83
N PHE A 487 18.05 42.49 59.97
CA PHE A 487 19.33 41.81 60.25
C PHE A 487 19.19 40.30 60.48
N LEU A 488 18.10 39.84 61.09
CA LEU A 488 17.80 38.41 61.29
C LEU A 488 17.31 37.74 60.00
N ILE A 489 16.64 38.48 59.12
CA ILE A 489 16.18 38.00 57.81
C ILE A 489 17.34 38.00 56.80
N TRP A 490 18.34 38.88 56.95
CA TRP A 490 19.52 38.97 56.08
C TRP A 490 20.26 37.64 55.84
N PRO A 491 20.63 36.83 56.86
CA PRO A 491 21.26 35.52 56.60
C PRO A 491 20.32 34.54 55.91
N ARG A 492 19.00 34.63 56.10
CA ARG A 492 18.03 33.83 55.32
C ARG A 492 17.94 34.30 53.87
N ILE A 493 17.97 35.60 53.62
CA ILE A 493 18.07 36.17 52.26
C ILE A 493 19.36 35.72 51.59
N LYS A 494 20.50 35.81 52.29
CA LYS A 494 21.81 35.38 51.77
C LYS A 494 21.88 33.88 51.47
N LYS A 495 21.18 33.07 52.27
CA LYS A 495 21.04 31.62 52.05
C LYS A 495 20.12 31.28 50.87
N ILE A 496 19.12 32.13 50.59
CA ILE A 496 18.27 32.06 49.39
C ILE A 496 19.00 32.59 48.14
N GLU A 497 19.99 33.48 48.29
CA GLU A 497 20.81 33.98 47.17
C GLU A 497 21.98 33.04 46.78
N GLN A 498 22.35 32.11 47.65
CA GLN A 498 23.39 31.10 47.42
C GLN A 498 22.84 29.73 46.98
N LEU A 499 21.52 29.53 47.08
CA LEU A 499 20.78 28.43 46.45
C LEU A 499 20.27 28.90 45.09
#